data_AF-A0A520BVF7-F1
#
_entry.id   AF-A0A520BVF7-F1
#
_cell.length_a   1.000
_cell.length_b   1.000
_cell.length_c   1.000
_cell.angle_alpha   90.00
_cell.angle_beta   90.00
_cell.angle_gamma   90.00
#
_symmetry.space_group_name_H-M   'P 1'
#
loop_
_entity.id
_entity.type
_entity.pdbx_description
1 polymer ?
#
loop_
_entity_poly.entity_id
_entity_poly.type
_entity_poly.pdbx_seq_one_letter_code
_entity_poly.pdbx_strand_id
1 'polypeptide(L)'
;TLITLIIYQISHADLYTCIANAIPFSVISSAIAIPSAAALGKQDKEFVIYESSFSDILGIIIFNFARTNHSISTSSFIGLGLSTFLIILLSSIACIVLLYIMGKLVHHIKFFLIISILILVYAIGQSYHLSSLVLILSTGLFLNNADTIQNLWFRSVFLYKNLSADLSQLYQLSAESAFILRTFFFVIFGFTMNVNELNDKPILANGFFILATIYVVRFLCLKVFKKGSVSPILYIAPRGLISILLYFNLPDSLKIPQVGTSFLFLVVLGSSIVMTLGLMLSNRKSIEAIT
;
A
#
# COMPACT_ATOMS: atom_id res chain seq x y z
N THR A 1 -10.29 13.15 -4.91
CA THR A 1 -11.19 14.23 -5.39
C THR A 1 -12.32 13.68 -6.22
N LEU A 2 -12.10 13.02 -7.37
CA LEU A 2 -13.21 12.46 -8.17
C LEU A 2 -13.99 11.35 -7.45
N ILE A 3 -13.29 10.38 -6.85
CA ILE A 3 -13.92 9.33 -6.01
C ILE A 3 -14.69 9.96 -4.83
N THR A 4 -14.14 11.00 -4.22
CA THR A 4 -14.77 11.76 -3.14
C THR A 4 -16.10 12.38 -3.56
N LEU A 5 -16.16 13.00 -4.75
CA LEU A 5 -17.39 13.60 -5.27
C LEU A 5 -18.49 12.55 -5.49
N ILE A 6 -18.12 11.36 -5.94
CA ILE A 6 -19.05 10.25 -6.12
C ILE A 6 -19.59 9.79 -4.77
N ILE A 7 -18.71 9.59 -3.79
CA ILE A 7 -19.13 9.22 -2.43
C ILE A 7 -20.03 10.30 -1.83
N TYR A 8 -19.73 11.57 -2.05
CA TYR A 8 -20.55 12.69 -1.61
C TYR A 8 -21.95 12.67 -2.25
N GLN A 9 -22.05 12.40 -3.55
CA GLN A 9 -23.34 12.27 -4.24
C GLN A 9 -24.16 11.07 -3.75
N ILE A 10 -23.51 9.97 -3.35
CA ILE A 10 -24.19 8.76 -2.86
C ILE A 10 -24.68 8.93 -1.42
N SER A 11 -23.86 9.54 -0.56
CA SER A 11 -24.05 9.51 0.90
C SER A 11 -24.58 10.81 1.49
N HIS A 12 -24.42 11.94 0.77
CA HIS A 12 -24.66 13.29 1.29
C HIS A 12 -23.95 13.59 2.62
N ALA A 13 -22.89 12.85 2.95
CA ALA A 13 -22.11 13.04 4.16
C ALA A 13 -21.20 14.27 4.05
N ASP A 14 -20.59 14.68 5.17
CA ASP A 14 -19.62 15.76 5.17
C ASP A 14 -18.45 15.48 4.19
N LEU A 15 -17.91 16.53 3.58
CA LEU A 15 -16.84 16.42 2.60
C LEU A 15 -15.60 15.75 3.20
N TYR A 16 -15.29 15.99 4.48
CA TYR A 16 -14.17 15.36 5.15
C TYR A 16 -14.35 13.83 5.26
N THR A 17 -15.54 13.40 5.68
CA THR A 17 -15.92 11.99 5.76
C THR A 17 -15.84 11.31 4.37
N CYS A 18 -16.29 12.00 3.33
CA CYS A 18 -16.19 11.51 1.96
C CYS A 18 -14.73 11.36 1.50
N ILE A 19 -13.84 12.28 1.89
CA ILE A 19 -12.41 12.19 1.59
C ILE A 19 -11.82 10.98 2.32
N ALA A 20 -12.12 10.82 3.61
CA ALA A 20 -11.61 9.72 4.42
C ALA A 20 -11.98 8.34 3.83
N ASN A 21 -13.22 8.17 3.37
CA ASN A 21 -13.68 6.94 2.72
C ASN A 21 -13.13 6.77 1.29
N ALA A 22 -12.78 7.84 0.59
CA ALA A 22 -12.21 7.74 -0.76
C ALA A 22 -10.75 7.23 -0.75
N ILE A 23 -10.00 7.45 0.33
CA ILE A 23 -8.57 7.11 0.41
C ILE A 23 -8.33 5.60 0.20
N PRO A 24 -9.03 4.67 0.87
CA PRO A 24 -8.89 3.23 0.62
C PRO A 24 -8.95 2.83 -0.87
N PHE A 25 -9.85 3.45 -1.65
CA PHE A 25 -10.04 3.15 -3.07
C PHE A 25 -9.00 3.78 -4.01
N SER A 26 -8.18 4.70 -3.50
CA SER A 26 -7.14 5.37 -4.28
C SER A 26 -5.82 4.59 -4.34
N VAL A 27 -5.61 3.65 -3.41
CA VAL A 27 -4.35 2.92 -3.23
C VAL A 27 -4.23 1.74 -4.20
N ILE A 28 -3.17 1.69 -5.00
CA ILE A 28 -2.90 0.58 -5.94
C ILE A 28 -2.18 -0.51 -5.17
N SER A 29 -2.69 -1.74 -5.22
CA SER A 29 -2.07 -2.85 -4.52
C SER A 29 -0.77 -3.28 -5.19
N SER A 30 0.37 -2.87 -4.62
CA SER A 30 1.71 -3.28 -5.07
C SER A 30 1.88 -4.81 -5.07
N ALA A 31 1.29 -5.49 -4.08
CA ALA A 31 1.32 -6.94 -3.93
C ALA A 31 0.69 -7.72 -5.11
N ILE A 32 -0.22 -7.10 -5.85
CA ILE A 32 -0.87 -7.70 -7.03
C ILE A 32 -0.25 -7.10 -8.31
N ALA A 33 0.00 -5.79 -8.33
CA ALA A 33 0.51 -5.07 -9.49
C ALA A 33 1.94 -5.46 -9.87
N ILE A 34 2.86 -5.57 -8.90
CA ILE A 34 4.29 -5.83 -9.16
C ILE A 34 4.52 -7.22 -9.78
N PRO A 35 3.96 -8.32 -9.22
CA PRO A 35 4.08 -9.63 -9.86
C PRO A 35 3.44 -9.66 -11.26
N SER A 36 2.31 -8.98 -11.44
CA SER A 36 1.59 -8.93 -12.72
C SER A 36 2.34 -8.14 -13.79
N ALA A 37 3.15 -7.16 -13.40
CA ALA A 37 4.01 -6.40 -14.30
C ALA A 37 5.31 -7.12 -14.68
N ALA A 38 5.61 -8.29 -14.10
CA ALA A 38 6.85 -9.02 -14.36
C ALA A 38 7.01 -9.45 -15.83
N ALA A 39 5.89 -9.65 -16.54
CA ALA A 39 5.87 -10.03 -17.96
C ALA A 39 5.95 -8.82 -18.93
N LEU A 40 5.97 -7.58 -18.43
CA LEU A 40 6.06 -6.39 -19.26
C LEU A 40 7.52 -6.06 -19.64
N GLY A 41 7.67 -5.20 -20.66
CA GLY A 41 8.96 -4.59 -20.98
C GLY A 41 9.55 -3.81 -19.80
N LYS A 42 10.87 -3.67 -19.77
CA LYS A 42 11.63 -3.11 -18.63
C LYS A 42 11.10 -1.75 -18.14
N GLN A 43 10.86 -0.81 -19.05
CA GLN A 43 10.38 0.54 -18.73
C GLN A 43 8.97 0.51 -18.11
N ASP A 44 8.08 -0.30 -18.66
CA ASP A 44 6.70 -0.42 -18.20
C ASP A 44 6.63 -1.12 -16.82
N LYS A 45 7.48 -2.13 -16.61
CA LYS A 45 7.63 -2.81 -15.33
C LYS A 45 8.14 -1.86 -14.25
N GLU A 46 9.19 -1.09 -14.53
CA GLU A 46 9.73 -0.09 -13.60
C GLU A 46 8.67 0.95 -13.24
N PHE A 47 7.92 1.46 -14.23
CA PHE A 47 6.83 2.40 -14.00
C PHE A 47 5.78 1.84 -13.02
N VAL A 48 5.32 0.61 -13.22
CA VAL A 48 4.32 -0.01 -12.32
C VAL A 48 4.88 -0.21 -10.91
N ILE A 49 6.15 -0.61 -10.77
CA ILE A 49 6.80 -0.76 -9.46
C ILE A 49 6.82 0.57 -8.71
N TYR A 50 7.26 1.65 -9.37
CA TYR A 50 7.32 2.97 -8.74
C TYR A 50 5.93 3.51 -8.42
N GLU A 51 4.99 3.44 -9.37
CA GLU A 51 3.63 3.93 -9.20
C GLU A 51 2.92 3.23 -8.02
N SER A 52 2.94 1.90 -8.00
CA SER A 52 2.25 1.11 -6.97
C SER A 52 2.89 1.26 -5.58
N SER A 53 4.22 1.24 -5.49
CA SER A 53 4.91 1.46 -4.22
C SER A 53 4.66 2.86 -3.69
N PHE A 54 4.73 3.88 -4.54
CA PHE A 54 4.47 5.26 -4.13
C PHE A 54 3.00 5.45 -3.72
N SER A 55 2.07 4.82 -4.43
CA SER A 55 0.64 4.83 -4.10
C SER A 55 0.35 4.21 -2.73
N ASP A 56 1.00 3.10 -2.38
CA ASP A 56 0.89 2.50 -1.04
C ASP A 56 1.39 3.46 0.03
N ILE A 57 2.61 4.02 -0.12
CA ILE A 57 3.23 4.93 0.86
C ILE A 57 2.36 6.18 1.06
N LEU A 58 2.01 6.87 -0.02
CA LEU A 58 1.18 8.08 0.05
C LEU A 58 -0.22 7.77 0.59
N GLY A 59 -0.81 6.65 0.18
CA GLY A 59 -2.12 6.23 0.66
C GLY A 59 -2.16 6.11 2.17
N ILE A 60 -1.13 5.49 2.77
CA ILE A 60 -1.02 5.33 4.22
C ILE A 60 -0.80 6.69 4.91
N ILE A 61 0.06 7.56 4.37
CA ILE A 61 0.34 8.89 4.96
C ILE A 61 -0.92 9.76 4.95
N ILE A 62 -1.60 9.84 3.79
CA ILE A 62 -2.84 10.63 3.64
C ILE A 62 -3.96 10.04 4.50
N PHE A 63 -4.06 8.71 4.60
CA PHE A 63 -5.01 8.05 5.47
C PHE A 63 -4.77 8.40 6.95
N ASN A 64 -3.52 8.33 7.40
CA ASN A 64 -3.20 8.67 8.78
C ASN A 64 -3.51 10.13 9.09
N PHE A 65 -3.24 11.04 8.15
CA PHE A 65 -3.65 12.44 8.26
C PHE A 65 -5.15 12.60 8.40
N ALA A 66 -5.92 11.89 7.56
CA ALA A 66 -7.38 11.92 7.57
C ALA A 66 -8.01 11.28 8.83
N ARG A 67 -7.29 10.35 9.46
CA ARG A 67 -7.71 9.70 10.70
C ARG A 67 -7.46 10.56 11.93
N THR A 68 -6.31 11.24 11.98
CA THR A 68 -5.83 11.97 13.17
C THR A 68 -6.41 13.38 13.26
N ASN A 69 -6.79 13.98 12.13
CA ASN A 69 -7.39 15.31 12.10
C ASN A 69 -8.90 15.18 11.90
N HIS A 70 -9.67 16.17 12.38
CA HIS A 70 -11.11 16.23 12.13
C HIS A 70 -11.47 17.33 11.11
N SER A 71 -10.50 18.16 10.73
CA SER A 71 -10.65 19.21 9.74
C SER A 71 -9.32 19.46 9.04
N ILE A 72 -9.37 20.05 7.84
CA ILE A 72 -8.17 20.48 7.11
C ILE A 72 -7.88 21.92 7.52
N SER A 73 -6.97 22.10 8.48
CA SER A 73 -6.57 23.42 8.98
C SER A 73 -5.05 23.58 9.02
N THR A 74 -4.54 24.79 9.16
CA THR A 74 -3.09 25.07 9.22
C THR A 74 -2.42 24.33 10.38
N SER A 75 -3.11 24.15 11.51
CA SER A 75 -2.60 23.35 12.63
C SER A 75 -2.49 21.85 12.29
N SER A 76 -3.39 21.33 11.46
CA SER A 76 -3.32 19.95 10.96
C SER A 76 -2.06 19.69 10.14
N PHE A 77 -1.65 20.64 9.29
CA PHE A 77 -0.40 20.53 8.52
C PHE A 77 0.85 20.55 9.41
N ILE A 78 0.86 21.40 10.45
CA ILE A 78 1.93 21.40 11.45
C ILE A 78 1.98 20.07 12.20
N GLY A 79 0.82 19.54 12.59
CA GLY A 79 0.69 18.22 13.23
C GLY A 79 1.20 17.08 12.35
N LEU A 80 0.92 17.11 11.04
CA LEU A 80 1.48 16.15 10.07
C LEU A 80 3.00 16.26 9.99
N GLY A 81 3.54 17.47 9.92
CA GLY A 81 4.98 17.69 9.86
C GLY A 81 5.69 17.12 11.10
N LEU A 82 5.15 17.42 12.29
CA LEU A 82 5.69 16.92 13.56
C LEU A 82 5.59 15.39 13.66
N SER A 83 4.45 14.81 13.32
CA SER A 83 4.27 13.34 13.39
C SER A 83 5.17 12.62 12.38
N THR A 84 5.30 13.16 11.17
CA THR A 84 6.22 12.62 10.15
C THR A 84 7.67 12.72 10.62
N PHE A 85 8.08 13.84 11.20
CA PHE A 85 9.41 14.01 11.78
C PHE A 85 9.67 12.99 12.89
N LEU A 86 8.73 12.81 13.82
CA LEU A 86 8.83 11.80 14.89
C LEU A 86 8.93 10.37 14.33
N ILE A 87 8.17 10.04 13.29
CA ILE A 87 8.25 8.74 12.61
C ILE A 87 9.64 8.54 11.99
N ILE A 88 10.18 9.54 11.29
CA ILE A 88 11.52 9.47 10.69
C ILE A 88 12.60 9.30 11.78
N LEU A 89 12.50 10.07 12.87
CA LEU A 89 13.41 9.98 14.00
C LEU A 89 13.37 8.58 14.65
N LEU A 90 12.18 8.10 14.99
CA LEU A 90 12.02 6.80 15.66
C LEU A 90 12.42 5.63 14.74
N SER A 91 12.11 5.70 13.45
CA SER A 91 12.55 4.68 12.48
C SER A 91 14.06 4.68 12.26
N SER A 92 14.71 5.84 12.32
CA SER A 92 16.18 5.93 12.30
C SER A 92 16.80 5.28 13.53
N ILE A 93 16.26 5.55 14.72
CA ILE A 93 16.70 4.93 15.98
C ILE A 93 16.49 3.40 15.92
N ALA A 94 15.31 2.95 15.50
CA ALA A 94 14.99 1.54 15.34
C ALA A 94 15.94 0.83 14.36
N CYS A 95 16.29 1.48 13.24
CA CYS A 95 17.25 0.95 12.28
C CYS A 95 18.65 0.75 12.92
N ILE A 96 19.14 1.75 13.66
CA ILE A 96 20.44 1.67 14.34
C ILE A 96 20.44 0.53 15.36
N VAL A 97 19.39 0.42 16.18
CA VAL A 97 19.23 -0.68 17.16
C VAL A 97 19.24 -2.03 16.46
N LEU A 98 18.53 -2.15 15.34
CA LEU A 98 18.44 -3.40 14.59
C LEU A 98 19.79 -3.79 13.99
N LEU A 99 20.49 -2.87 13.34
CA LEU A 99 21.84 -3.10 12.79
C LEU A 99 22.84 -3.50 13.87
N TYR A 100 22.79 -2.84 15.03
CA TYR A 100 23.63 -3.19 16.18
C TYR A 100 23.41 -4.64 16.64
N ILE A 101 22.14 -5.02 16.81
CA ILE A 101 21.76 -6.37 17.22
C ILE A 101 22.17 -7.39 16.17
N MET A 102 21.91 -7.13 14.89
CA MET A 102 22.32 -8.00 13.77
C MET A 102 23.83 -8.27 13.77
N GLY A 103 24.65 -7.23 14.01
CA GLY A 103 26.11 -7.37 14.07
C GLY A 103 26.62 -8.18 15.28
N LYS A 104 25.82 -8.33 16.34
CA LYS A 104 26.18 -9.11 17.54
C LYS A 104 25.65 -10.54 17.53
N LEU A 105 24.69 -10.88 16.68
CA LEU A 105 24.05 -12.19 16.65
C LEU A 105 24.86 -13.19 15.80
N VAL A 106 25.49 -14.16 16.46
CA VAL A 106 26.27 -15.24 15.81
C VAL A 106 25.39 -16.46 15.44
N HIS A 107 24.16 -16.56 15.97
CA HIS A 107 23.31 -17.76 15.86
C HIS A 107 22.40 -17.80 14.60
N HIS A 108 22.05 -19.03 14.19
CA HIS A 108 21.17 -19.32 13.05
C HIS A 108 19.73 -18.76 13.17
N ILE A 109 19.21 -18.49 14.37
CA ILE A 109 17.81 -18.03 14.60
C ILE A 109 17.70 -16.48 14.64
N LYS A 110 18.64 -15.77 14.01
CA LYS A 110 18.69 -14.29 14.04
C LYS A 110 17.52 -13.61 13.32
N PHE A 111 16.94 -14.21 12.29
CA PHE A 111 15.90 -13.55 11.47
C PHE A 111 14.54 -13.43 12.15
N PHE A 112 14.12 -14.47 12.88
CA PHE A 112 12.88 -14.38 13.68
C PHE A 112 13.00 -13.33 14.78
N LEU A 113 14.19 -13.19 15.41
CA LEU A 113 14.43 -12.13 16.38
C LEU A 113 14.31 -10.73 15.74
N ILE A 114 14.87 -10.53 14.54
CA ILE A 114 14.73 -9.27 13.80
C ILE A 114 13.26 -8.97 13.49
N ILE A 115 12.49 -9.95 13.03
CA ILE A 115 11.05 -9.80 12.78
C ILE A 115 10.32 -9.43 14.07
N SER A 116 10.63 -10.08 15.20
CA SER A 116 10.06 -9.74 16.51
C SER A 116 10.40 -8.31 16.94
N ILE A 117 11.61 -7.82 16.66
CA ILE A 117 11.99 -6.42 16.93
C ILE A 117 11.20 -5.47 16.04
N LEU A 118 11.00 -5.78 14.75
CA LEU A 118 10.17 -4.97 13.85
C LEU A 118 8.71 -4.93 14.33
N ILE A 119 8.17 -6.04 14.83
CA ILE A 119 6.84 -6.10 15.45
C ILE A 119 6.80 -5.28 16.75
N LEU A 120 7.86 -5.29 17.56
CA LEU A 120 7.97 -4.46 18.75
C LEU A 120 8.00 -2.96 18.39
N VAL A 121 8.76 -2.57 17.37
CA VAL A 121 8.80 -1.19 16.86
C VAL A 121 7.41 -0.76 16.38
N TYR A 122 6.68 -1.64 15.69
CA TYR A 122 5.29 -1.40 15.32
C TYR A 122 4.38 -1.19 16.53
N ALA A 123 4.47 -2.06 17.53
CA ALA A 123 3.65 -1.98 18.74
C ALA A 123 3.92 -0.68 19.52
N ILE A 124 5.20 -0.28 19.62
CA ILE A 124 5.60 1.00 20.21
C ILE A 124 4.99 2.15 19.39
N GLY A 125 5.13 2.13 18.06
CA GLY A 125 4.54 3.15 17.18
C GLY A 125 3.04 3.30 17.37
N GLN A 126 2.34 2.17 17.54
CA GLN A 126 0.89 2.14 17.75
C GLN A 126 0.50 2.74 19.09
N SER A 127 1.27 2.45 20.15
CA SER A 127 1.07 3.00 21.49
C SER A 127 1.19 4.53 21.52
N TYR A 128 2.12 5.10 20.75
CA TYR A 128 2.28 6.55 20.61
C TYR A 128 1.31 7.20 19.61
N HIS A 129 0.29 6.49 19.13
CA HIS A 129 -0.66 6.94 18.11
C HIS A 129 -0.02 7.40 16.78
N LEU A 130 1.25 7.03 16.54
CA LEU A 130 1.93 7.33 15.29
C LEU A 130 1.38 6.43 14.18
N SER A 131 1.73 6.77 12.93
CA SER A 131 1.47 5.86 11.81
C SER A 131 2.45 4.69 11.85
N SER A 132 2.10 3.65 12.62
CA SER A 132 2.91 2.45 12.82
C SER A 132 3.31 1.79 11.50
N LEU A 133 2.43 1.87 10.50
CA LEU A 133 2.69 1.34 9.17
C LEU A 133 3.77 2.14 8.42
N VAL A 134 3.75 3.48 8.53
CA VAL A 134 4.81 4.36 7.98
C VAL A 134 6.11 4.18 8.75
N LEU A 135 6.04 3.95 10.07
CA LEU A 135 7.21 3.66 10.91
C LEU A 135 7.93 2.38 10.47
N ILE A 136 7.21 1.25 10.31
CA ILE A 136 7.83 0.01 9.81
C ILE A 136 8.43 0.25 8.42
N LEU A 137 7.66 0.86 7.52
CA LEU A 137 8.11 1.14 6.16
C LEU A 137 9.41 1.96 6.14
N SER A 138 9.45 3.07 6.89
CA SER A 138 10.63 3.94 7.01
C SER A 138 11.82 3.16 7.60
N THR A 139 11.58 2.34 8.63
CA THR A 139 12.62 1.49 9.24
C THR A 139 13.18 0.49 8.24
N GLY A 140 12.31 -0.19 7.47
CA GLY A 140 12.72 -1.13 6.43
C GLY A 140 13.47 -0.46 5.28
N LEU A 141 13.08 0.76 4.90
CA LEU A 141 13.76 1.55 3.88
C LEU A 141 15.15 1.99 4.34
N PHE A 142 15.30 2.45 5.59
CA PHE A 142 16.61 2.73 6.17
C PHE A 142 17.49 1.49 6.25
N LEU A 143 16.93 0.35 6.64
CA LEU A 143 17.66 -0.91 6.73
C LEU A 143 18.17 -1.37 5.36
N ASN A 144 17.32 -1.34 4.33
CA ASN A 144 17.68 -1.75 2.97
C ASN A 144 18.71 -0.81 2.30
N ASN A 145 18.81 0.44 2.78
CA ASN A 145 19.78 1.43 2.28
C ASN A 145 20.93 1.68 3.25
N ALA A 146 21.10 0.86 4.30
CA ALA A 146 22.14 1.07 5.32
C ALA A 146 23.55 1.12 4.72
N ASP A 147 23.81 0.35 3.67
CA ASP A 147 25.11 0.30 2.98
C ASP A 147 25.47 1.62 2.25
N THR A 148 24.49 2.49 1.99
CA THR A 148 24.72 3.79 1.33
C THR A 148 25.22 4.87 2.29
N ILE A 149 25.19 4.62 3.61
CA ILE A 149 25.61 5.59 4.63
C ILE A 149 27.14 5.69 4.60
N GLN A 150 27.65 6.83 4.10
CA GLN A 150 29.09 7.05 3.87
C GLN A 150 29.90 7.36 5.13
N ASN A 151 29.27 7.51 6.30
CA ASN A 151 29.97 7.86 7.55
C ASN A 151 30.90 6.72 7.99
N LEU A 152 32.22 6.97 8.05
CA LEU A 152 33.24 5.97 8.39
C LEU A 152 32.99 5.30 9.76
N TRP A 153 32.56 6.06 10.78
CA TRP A 153 32.27 5.51 12.10
C TRP A 153 31.09 4.54 12.05
N PHE A 154 30.04 4.92 11.31
CA PHE A 154 28.86 4.08 11.14
C PHE A 154 29.21 2.77 10.42
N ARG A 155 30.01 2.85 9.34
CA ARG A 155 30.43 1.68 8.59
C ARG A 155 31.28 0.73 9.44
N SER A 156 32.22 1.25 10.23
CA SER A 156 33.07 0.40 11.07
C SER A 156 32.34 -0.28 12.23
N VAL A 157 31.28 0.34 12.75
CA VAL A 157 30.56 -0.17 13.94
C VAL A 157 29.37 -1.05 13.55
N PHE A 158 28.62 -0.68 12.50
CA PHE A 158 27.33 -1.29 12.17
C PHE A 158 27.34 -2.13 10.88
N LEU A 159 28.24 -1.86 9.92
CA LEU A 159 28.33 -2.65 8.69
C LEU A 159 29.36 -3.77 8.84
N TYR A 160 28.88 -4.96 9.19
CA TYR A 160 29.70 -6.17 9.25
C TYR A 160 29.69 -6.92 7.91
N LYS A 161 30.71 -7.76 7.67
CA LYS A 161 30.98 -8.42 6.38
C LYS A 161 29.78 -9.20 5.79
N ASN A 162 28.93 -9.77 6.64
CA ASN A 162 27.81 -10.62 6.22
C ASN A 162 26.45 -9.90 6.19
N LEU A 163 26.41 -8.58 6.41
CA LEU A 163 25.14 -7.83 6.50
C LEU A 163 24.28 -7.99 5.25
N SER A 164 24.86 -7.84 4.06
CA SER A 164 24.12 -7.95 2.79
C SER A 164 23.46 -9.34 2.62
N ALA A 165 24.18 -10.40 2.97
CA ALA A 165 23.65 -11.77 2.94
C ALA A 165 22.49 -11.93 3.95
N ASP A 166 22.66 -11.41 5.16
CA ASP A 166 21.64 -11.47 6.20
C ASP A 166 20.38 -10.66 5.83
N LEU A 167 20.55 -9.47 5.24
CA LEU A 167 19.44 -8.66 4.74
C LEU A 167 18.69 -9.38 3.61
N SER A 168 19.40 -10.07 2.71
CA SER A 168 18.78 -10.85 1.64
C SER A 168 17.94 -12.02 2.19
N GLN A 169 18.43 -12.72 3.22
CA GLN A 169 17.70 -13.81 3.88
C GLN A 169 16.49 -13.29 4.66
N LEU A 170 16.64 -12.15 5.36
CA LEU A 170 15.52 -11.48 6.03
C LEU A 170 14.44 -11.06 5.03
N TYR A 171 14.83 -10.49 3.89
CA TYR A 171 13.91 -10.11 2.83
C TYR A 171 13.14 -11.32 2.29
N GLN A 172 13.84 -12.42 2.00
CA GLN A 172 13.20 -13.64 1.51
C GLN A 172 12.21 -14.21 2.53
N LEU A 173 12.62 -14.36 3.79
CA LEU A 173 11.74 -14.86 4.86
C LEU A 173 10.51 -13.96 5.06
N SER A 174 10.69 -12.64 5.01
CA SER A 174 9.61 -11.66 5.09
C SER A 174 8.67 -11.76 3.89
N ALA A 175 9.19 -11.95 2.68
CA ALA A 175 8.39 -12.09 1.46
C ALA A 175 7.53 -13.37 1.48
N GLU A 176 8.11 -14.50 1.90
CA GLU A 176 7.40 -15.78 2.07
C GLU A 176 6.32 -15.68 3.16
N SER A 177 6.65 -15.08 4.31
CA SER A 177 5.69 -14.86 5.40
C SER A 177 4.55 -13.93 4.97
N ALA A 178 4.87 -12.85 4.25
CA ALA A 178 3.87 -11.92 3.72
C ALA A 178 2.96 -12.59 2.68
N PHE A 179 3.48 -13.52 1.87
CA PHE A 179 2.67 -14.31 0.95
C PHE A 179 1.64 -15.19 1.68
N ILE A 180 2.06 -15.87 2.76
CA ILE A 180 1.18 -16.68 3.60
C ILE A 180 0.10 -15.80 4.24
N LEU A 181 0.50 -14.71 4.92
CA LEU A 181 -0.43 -13.78 5.57
C LEU A 181 -1.44 -13.20 4.57
N ARG A 182 -1.01 -12.83 3.37
CA ARG A 182 -1.89 -12.31 2.31
C ARG A 182 -2.92 -13.34 1.86
N THR A 183 -2.52 -14.60 1.72
CA THR A 183 -3.43 -15.67 1.31
C THR A 183 -4.52 -15.87 2.35
N PHE A 184 -4.15 -16.02 3.62
CA PHE A 184 -5.13 -16.13 4.71
C PHE A 184 -6.00 -14.88 4.83
N PHE A 185 -5.42 -13.69 4.69
CA PHE A 185 -6.15 -12.44 4.75
C PHE A 185 -7.27 -12.38 3.70
N PHE A 186 -7.00 -12.69 2.43
CA PHE A 186 -8.03 -12.66 1.40
C PHE A 186 -9.07 -13.76 1.56
N VAL A 187 -8.66 -14.95 2.04
CA VAL A 187 -9.60 -16.04 2.35
C VAL A 187 -10.56 -15.61 3.47
N ILE A 188 -10.03 -15.11 4.59
CA ILE A 188 -10.84 -14.63 5.73
C ILE A 188 -11.72 -13.47 5.29
N PHE A 189 -11.17 -12.48 4.58
CA PHE A 189 -11.96 -11.35 4.06
C PHE A 189 -13.13 -11.83 3.19
N GLY A 190 -12.89 -12.81 2.31
CA GLY A 190 -13.94 -13.44 1.51
C GLY A 190 -15.04 -14.10 2.37
N PHE A 191 -14.67 -14.79 3.45
CA PHE A 191 -15.63 -15.40 4.39
C PHE A 191 -16.42 -14.39 5.22
N THR A 192 -15.83 -13.22 5.54
CA THR A 192 -16.53 -12.17 6.30
C THR A 192 -17.58 -11.41 5.49
N MET A 193 -17.61 -11.61 4.17
CA MET A 193 -18.44 -10.84 3.27
C MET A 193 -19.88 -11.39 3.20
N ASN A 194 -20.85 -10.48 3.28
CA ASN A 194 -22.25 -10.81 3.06
C ASN A 194 -22.59 -10.77 1.55
N VAL A 195 -22.54 -11.92 0.88
CA VAL A 195 -22.95 -12.08 -0.54
C VAL A 195 -24.34 -11.55 -0.84
N ASN A 196 -25.25 -11.55 0.14
CA ASN A 196 -26.61 -11.06 -0.09
C ASN A 196 -26.65 -9.54 -0.32
N GLU A 197 -25.72 -8.78 0.26
CA GLU A 197 -25.61 -7.33 0.03
C GLU A 197 -25.14 -6.99 -1.38
N LEU A 198 -24.45 -7.90 -2.08
CA LEU A 198 -24.07 -7.69 -3.48
C LEU A 198 -25.29 -7.71 -4.43
N ASN A 199 -26.41 -8.29 -4.00
CA ASN A 199 -27.64 -8.27 -4.77
C ASN A 199 -28.38 -6.93 -4.67
N ASP A 200 -27.92 -6.03 -3.80
CA ASP A 200 -28.48 -4.69 -3.69
C ASP A 200 -28.04 -3.84 -4.89
N LYS A 201 -29.01 -3.54 -5.77
CA LYS A 201 -28.80 -2.80 -7.03
C LYS A 201 -28.03 -1.48 -6.86
N PRO A 202 -28.35 -0.59 -5.89
CA PRO A 202 -27.56 0.61 -5.62
C PRO A 202 -26.09 0.33 -5.27
N ILE A 203 -25.79 -0.69 -4.45
CA ILE A 203 -24.40 -1.03 -4.08
C ILE A 203 -23.63 -1.46 -5.32
N LEU A 204 -24.23 -2.33 -6.15
CA LEU A 204 -23.62 -2.81 -7.38
C LEU A 204 -23.39 -1.67 -8.39
N ALA A 205 -24.40 -0.81 -8.61
CA ALA A 205 -24.30 0.32 -9.52
C ALA A 205 -23.22 1.33 -9.08
N ASN A 206 -23.21 1.68 -7.80
CA ASN A 206 -22.24 2.62 -7.25
C ASN A 206 -20.81 2.06 -7.30
N GLY A 207 -20.63 0.77 -7.02
CA GLY A 207 -19.31 0.13 -7.08
C GLY A 207 -18.77 0.06 -8.50
N PHE A 208 -19.63 -0.23 -9.48
CA PHE A 208 -19.27 -0.16 -10.89
C PHE A 208 -18.89 1.28 -11.30
N PHE A 209 -19.62 2.29 -10.81
CA PHE A 209 -19.32 3.70 -11.10
C PHE A 209 -17.97 4.15 -10.54
N ILE A 210 -17.62 3.74 -9.31
CA ILE A 210 -16.28 4.00 -8.75
C ILE A 210 -15.20 3.26 -9.53
N LEU A 211 -15.42 2.00 -9.89
CA LEU A 211 -14.47 1.23 -10.70
C LEU A 211 -14.23 1.90 -12.06
N ALA A 212 -15.29 2.30 -12.76
CA ALA A 212 -15.20 3.04 -14.02
C ALA A 212 -14.41 4.34 -13.84
N THR A 213 -14.70 5.10 -12.77
CA THR A 213 -14.00 6.34 -12.44
C THR A 213 -12.51 6.11 -12.19
N ILE A 214 -12.14 5.03 -11.47
CA ILE A 214 -10.74 4.67 -11.23
C ILE A 214 -10.00 4.52 -12.57
N TYR A 215 -10.58 3.80 -13.53
CA TYR A 215 -9.94 3.59 -14.84
C TYR A 215 -9.98 4.83 -15.73
N VAL A 216 -11.02 5.66 -15.67
CA VAL A 216 -11.07 6.95 -16.38
C VAL A 216 -9.98 7.88 -15.87
N VAL A 217 -9.87 8.04 -14.55
CA VAL A 217 -8.81 8.86 -13.92
C VAL A 217 -7.44 8.32 -14.29
N ARG A 218 -7.26 7.00 -14.22
CA ARG A 218 -6.00 6.36 -14.61
C ARG A 218 -5.65 6.63 -16.07
N PHE A 219 -6.61 6.52 -16.98
CA PHE A 219 -6.40 6.83 -18.40
C PHE A 219 -5.94 8.27 -18.61
N LEU A 220 -6.59 9.23 -17.95
CA LEU A 220 -6.22 10.64 -18.01
C LEU A 220 -4.81 10.88 -17.44
N CYS A 221 -4.49 10.32 -16.27
CA CYS A 221 -3.17 10.42 -15.66
C CYS A 221 -2.09 9.83 -16.58
N LEU A 222 -2.29 8.63 -17.11
CA LEU A 222 -1.30 7.98 -17.99
C LEU A 222 -1.09 8.77 -19.28
N LYS A 223 -2.13 9.38 -19.85
CA LYS A 223 -2.01 10.23 -21.05
C LYS A 223 -1.18 11.49 -20.79
N VAL A 224 -1.20 12.02 -19.57
CA VAL A 224 -0.42 13.22 -19.18
C VAL A 224 1.02 12.84 -18.80
N PHE A 225 1.20 11.81 -17.98
CA PHE A 225 2.50 11.47 -17.38
C PHE A 225 3.36 10.52 -18.21
N LYS A 226 2.78 9.67 -19.06
CA LYS A 226 3.52 8.72 -19.90
C LYS A 226 3.47 9.15 -21.36
N LYS A 227 4.64 9.33 -21.97
CA LYS A 227 4.78 9.40 -23.42
C LYS A 227 4.88 7.97 -23.97
N GLY A 228 3.87 7.51 -24.72
CA GLY A 228 3.90 6.19 -25.38
C GLY A 228 2.60 5.40 -25.27
N SER A 229 2.67 4.09 -25.50
CA SER A 229 1.51 3.19 -25.40
C SER A 229 1.01 3.09 -23.96
N VAL A 230 -0.29 3.30 -23.79
CA VAL A 230 -0.98 3.25 -22.49
C VAL A 230 -1.40 1.82 -22.12
N SER A 231 -1.63 0.97 -23.13
CA SER A 231 -1.84 -0.47 -22.95
C SER A 231 -0.48 -1.20 -22.91
N PRO A 232 -0.28 -2.18 -22.01
CA PRO A 232 -1.23 -2.75 -21.05
C PRO A 232 -1.31 -2.08 -19.66
N ILE A 233 -0.45 -1.09 -19.37
CA ILE A 233 -0.32 -0.47 -18.03
C ILE A 233 -1.65 0.06 -17.48
N LEU A 234 -2.52 0.55 -18.35
CA LEU A 234 -3.86 1.03 -18.00
C LEU A 234 -4.64 0.02 -17.16
N TYR A 235 -4.53 -1.27 -17.47
CA TYR A 235 -5.30 -2.31 -16.79
C TYR A 235 -4.72 -2.69 -15.42
N ILE A 236 -3.46 -2.36 -15.17
CA ILE A 236 -2.74 -2.72 -13.94
C ILE A 236 -2.98 -1.68 -12.85
N ALA A 237 -4.19 -1.69 -12.30
CA ALA A 237 -4.55 -0.91 -11.10
C ALA A 237 -5.42 -1.71 -10.12
N PRO A 238 -4.97 -2.90 -9.69
CA PRO A 238 -5.72 -3.69 -8.73
C PRO A 238 -5.80 -2.93 -7.39
N ARG A 239 -6.96 -2.95 -6.77
CA ARG A 239 -7.12 -2.62 -5.34
C ARG A 239 -6.99 -3.91 -4.54
N GLY A 240 -6.57 -3.82 -3.28
CA GLY A 240 -6.21 -5.04 -2.55
C GLY A 240 -6.01 -4.85 -1.06
N LEU A 241 -5.03 -5.57 -0.51
CA LEU A 241 -4.83 -5.72 0.93
C LEU A 241 -4.75 -4.38 1.67
N ILE A 242 -3.95 -3.42 1.19
CA ILE A 242 -3.82 -2.12 1.85
C ILE A 242 -5.15 -1.36 1.83
N SER A 243 -5.88 -1.33 0.72
CA SER A 243 -7.22 -0.74 0.64
C SER A 243 -8.16 -1.31 1.72
N ILE A 244 -8.16 -2.63 1.90
CA ILE A 244 -8.98 -3.31 2.89
C ILE A 244 -8.54 -2.96 4.32
N LEU A 245 -7.23 -2.96 4.59
CA LEU A 245 -6.70 -2.58 5.91
C LEU A 245 -7.02 -1.12 6.25
N LEU A 246 -6.88 -0.19 5.31
CA LEU A 246 -7.19 1.22 5.54
C LEU A 246 -8.68 1.40 5.85
N TYR A 247 -9.57 0.73 5.12
CA TYR A 247 -11.01 0.78 5.40
C TYR A 247 -11.35 0.24 6.80
N PHE A 248 -10.78 -0.90 7.20
CA PHE A 248 -11.05 -1.44 8.54
C PHE A 248 -10.47 -0.60 9.68
N ASN A 249 -9.36 0.11 9.44
CA ASN A 249 -8.77 1.04 10.39
C ASN A 249 -9.46 2.42 10.42
N LEU A 250 -10.48 2.64 9.58
CA LEU A 250 -11.24 3.88 9.60
C LEU A 250 -12.07 3.95 10.89
N PRO A 251 -12.05 5.06 11.66
CA PRO A 251 -12.91 5.23 12.82
C PRO A 251 -14.39 5.13 12.45
N ASP A 252 -15.22 4.58 13.33
CA ASP A 252 -16.64 4.39 13.04
C ASP A 252 -17.39 5.73 12.82
N SER A 253 -16.91 6.82 13.42
CA SER A 253 -17.42 8.17 13.18
C SER A 253 -17.18 8.67 11.74
N LEU A 254 -16.19 8.12 11.04
CA LEU A 254 -15.87 8.47 9.67
C LEU A 254 -16.39 7.42 8.67
N LYS A 255 -16.91 6.27 9.11
CA LYS A 255 -17.43 5.25 8.18
C LYS A 255 -18.77 5.67 7.59
N ILE A 256 -18.91 5.53 6.28
CA ILE A 256 -20.16 5.78 5.57
C ILE A 256 -20.84 4.42 5.33
N PRO A 257 -22.08 4.20 5.82
CA PRO A 257 -22.77 2.92 5.66
C PRO A 257 -22.92 2.45 4.21
N GLN A 258 -23.14 3.39 3.28
CA GLN A 258 -23.29 3.13 1.85
C GLN A 258 -21.96 2.68 1.18
N VAL A 259 -20.81 2.99 1.80
CA VAL A 259 -19.47 2.60 1.34
C VAL A 259 -18.95 1.48 2.23
N GLY A 260 -19.75 0.42 2.34
CA GLY A 260 -19.51 -0.73 3.22
C GLY A 260 -18.44 -1.71 2.73
N THR A 261 -18.30 -2.82 3.45
CA THR A 261 -17.39 -3.93 3.10
C THR A 261 -17.75 -4.57 1.75
N SER A 262 -19.05 -4.72 1.45
CA SER A 262 -19.57 -5.26 0.18
C SER A 262 -19.17 -4.37 -1.01
N PHE A 263 -19.20 -3.05 -0.81
CA PHE A 263 -18.73 -2.08 -1.80
C PHE A 263 -17.22 -2.22 -2.04
N LEU A 264 -16.44 -2.32 -0.97
CA LEU A 264 -14.99 -2.52 -1.03
C LEU A 264 -14.60 -3.80 -1.75
N PHE A 265 -15.30 -4.89 -1.45
CA PHE A 265 -15.09 -6.18 -2.11
C PHE A 265 -15.31 -6.07 -3.62
N LEU A 266 -16.41 -5.45 -4.06
CA LEU A 266 -16.72 -5.27 -5.48
C LEU A 266 -15.61 -4.53 -6.22
N VAL A 267 -15.05 -3.47 -5.63
CA VAL A 267 -13.96 -2.71 -6.25
C VAL A 267 -12.64 -3.51 -6.26
N VAL A 268 -12.31 -4.21 -5.18
CA VAL A 268 -11.10 -5.06 -5.08
C VAL A 268 -11.13 -6.20 -6.09
N LEU A 269 -12.25 -6.95 -6.11
CA LEU A 269 -12.44 -8.06 -7.03
C LEU A 269 -12.56 -7.58 -8.47
N GLY A 270 -13.37 -6.55 -8.72
CA GLY A 270 -13.57 -5.99 -10.05
C GLY A 270 -12.29 -5.45 -10.68
N SER A 271 -11.48 -4.70 -9.92
CA SER A 271 -10.19 -4.20 -10.42
C SER A 271 -9.18 -5.32 -10.71
N SER A 272 -9.20 -6.40 -9.92
CA SER A 272 -8.37 -7.59 -10.17
C SER A 272 -8.80 -8.32 -11.45
N ILE A 273 -10.11 -8.49 -11.67
CA ILE A 273 -10.64 -9.10 -12.90
C ILE A 273 -10.30 -8.25 -14.13
N VAL A 274 -10.49 -6.94 -14.07
CA VAL A 274 -10.16 -6.04 -15.19
C VAL A 274 -8.68 -6.11 -15.52
N MET A 275 -7.80 -6.18 -14.51
CA MET A 275 -6.37 -6.38 -14.73
C MET A 275 -6.09 -7.71 -15.43
N THR A 276 -6.62 -8.83 -14.94
CA THR A 276 -6.42 -10.16 -15.54
C THR A 276 -6.88 -10.18 -17.00
N LEU A 277 -8.08 -9.70 -17.28
CA LEU A 277 -8.63 -9.64 -18.64
C LEU A 277 -7.80 -8.72 -19.53
N GLY A 278 -7.41 -7.55 -19.04
CA GLY A 278 -6.61 -6.57 -19.78
C GLY A 278 -5.23 -7.09 -20.16
N LEU A 279 -4.55 -7.80 -19.25
CA LEU A 279 -3.26 -8.43 -19.52
C LEU A 279 -3.38 -9.57 -20.52
N MET A 280 -4.40 -10.42 -20.39
CA MET A 280 -4.65 -11.52 -21.33
C MET A 280 -4.93 -11.01 -22.75
N LEU A 281 -5.77 -9.97 -22.89
CA LEU A 281 -6.09 -9.37 -24.19
C LEU A 281 -4.88 -8.68 -24.82
N SER A 282 -4.07 -7.98 -24.01
CA SER A 282 -2.88 -7.30 -24.52
C SER A 282 -1.78 -8.28 -24.96
N ASN A 283 -1.60 -9.40 -24.24
CA ASN A 283 -0.64 -10.43 -24.64
C ASN A 283 -1.05 -11.15 -25.93
N ARG A 284 -2.36 -11.33 -26.18
CA ARG A 284 -2.83 -11.88 -27.47
C ARG A 284 -2.49 -10.94 -28.63
N LYS A 285 -2.71 -9.63 -28.45
CA LYS A 285 -2.42 -8.63 -29.48
C LYS A 285 -0.93 -8.51 -29.83
N SER A 286 -0.03 -8.74 -28.88
CA SER A 286 1.42 -8.77 -29.17
C SER A 286 1.84 -10.04 -29.90
N ILE A 287 1.18 -11.18 -29.67
CA ILE A 287 1.46 -12.44 -30.39
C ILE A 287 0.97 -12.35 -31.85
N GLU A 288 -0.24 -11.82 -32.08
CA GLU A 288 -0.81 -11.64 -33.42
C GLU A 288 -0.05 -10.62 -34.29
N ALA A 289 0.67 -9.67 -33.69
CA ALA A 289 1.46 -8.68 -34.43
C ALA A 289 2.83 -9.21 -34.90
N ILE A 290 3.25 -10.39 -34.43
CA ILE A 290 4.53 -11.02 -34.77
C ILE A 290 4.35 -12.17 -35.79
N THR A 291 3.13 -12.69 -35.93
CA THR A 291 2.71 -13.68 -36.94
C THR A 291 2.20 -13.03 -38.20
#